data_AF-F3G723-F1
#
_entry.id   AF-F3G723-F1
#
_cell.length_a   1.000
_cell.length_b   1.000
_cell.length_c   1.000
_cell.angle_alpha   90.00
_cell.angle_beta   90.00
_cell.angle_gamma   90.00
#
_symmetry.space_group_name_H-M   'P 1'
#
loop_
_entity.id
_entity.type
_entity.pdbx_description
1 polymer ?
#
loop_
_entity_poly.entity_id
_entity_poly.type
_entity_poly.pdbx_seq_one_letter_code
_entity_poly.pdbx_strand_id
1 'polypeptide(L)'
;QVERVPALIPFQTFFELLASKRFPVATFIRSAEELDYLQEPDIFHEIFGHCPLLTNPWFAEFTHTYGKLGLSASKEQRVYLARLYWMTIEFGLVDTPQGRKIYGGGILSSPKEALYSLSAAPEHQPFDPLEAMRTPYRIDILQPLYFVLPDLKHLFDLAQQDIMALVGQGMQLGLHAPKFPPKTKSHAA
;
A
#
# COMPACT_ATOMS: atom_id res chain seq x y z
N GLN A 1 11.77 10.24 10.42
CA GLN A 1 11.31 10.27 11.85
C GLN A 1 9.87 9.78 11.89
N VAL A 2 9.37 9.33 13.03
CA VAL A 2 7.94 9.03 13.19
C VAL A 2 7.21 10.26 13.74
N GLU A 3 5.98 10.49 13.31
CA GLU A 3 5.11 11.55 13.82
C GLU A 3 3.87 10.93 14.44
N ARG A 4 3.56 11.32 15.67
CA ARG A 4 2.40 10.82 16.42
C ARG A 4 1.14 11.49 15.89
N VAL A 5 0.15 10.69 15.52
CA VAL A 5 -1.13 11.17 14.99
C VAL A 5 -2.33 10.54 15.70
N PRO A 6 -3.51 11.19 15.69
CA PRO A 6 -4.76 10.50 15.99
C PRO A 6 -5.03 9.42 14.94
N ALA A 7 -5.89 8.43 15.27
CA ALA A 7 -6.14 7.23 14.46
C ALA A 7 -6.33 7.52 12.95
N LEU A 8 -7.18 8.49 12.61
CA LEU A 8 -7.42 8.91 11.22
C LEU A 8 -7.04 10.37 11.04
N ILE A 9 -6.22 10.65 10.01
CA ILE A 9 -5.83 12.00 9.60
C ILE A 9 -6.31 12.34 8.19
N PRO A 10 -6.55 13.62 7.87
CA PRO A 10 -6.85 14.04 6.50
C PRO A 10 -5.71 13.66 5.53
N PHE A 11 -6.07 13.30 4.29
CA PHE A 11 -5.09 12.99 3.24
C PHE A 11 -4.04 14.08 3.05
N GLN A 12 -4.44 15.35 3.17
CA GLN A 12 -3.51 16.48 3.07
C GLN A 12 -2.40 16.36 4.11
N THR A 13 -2.75 16.16 5.39
CA THR A 13 -1.79 15.98 6.48
C THR A 13 -0.93 14.73 6.28
N PHE A 14 -1.51 13.63 5.82
CA PHE A 14 -0.76 12.41 5.50
C PHE A 14 0.36 12.71 4.48
N PHE A 15 0.02 13.30 3.34
CA PHE A 15 1.01 13.63 2.31
C PHE A 15 2.07 14.65 2.78
N GLU A 16 1.68 15.64 3.59
CA GLU A 16 2.62 16.63 4.16
C GLU A 16 3.67 15.97 5.04
N LEU A 17 3.27 14.99 5.85
CA LEU A 17 4.16 14.24 6.71
C LEU A 17 5.15 13.40 5.88
N LEU A 18 4.66 12.60 4.93
CA LEU A 18 5.53 11.78 4.06
C LEU A 18 6.49 12.65 3.24
N ALA A 19 6.00 13.76 2.67
CA ALA A 19 6.84 14.72 1.95
C ALA A 19 7.92 15.35 2.86
N SER A 20 7.67 15.44 4.17
CA SER A 20 8.63 15.94 5.16
C SER A 20 9.50 14.83 5.77
N LYS A 21 9.50 13.61 5.23
CA LYS A 21 10.22 12.43 5.78
C LYS A 21 9.81 12.11 7.23
N ARG A 22 8.53 12.34 7.53
CA ARG A 22 7.87 12.00 8.80
C ARG A 22 6.79 10.96 8.54
N PHE A 23 6.92 9.78 9.11
CA PHE A 23 5.95 8.72 8.93
C PHE A 23 4.87 8.81 10.02
N PRO A 24 3.57 8.97 9.67
CA PRO A 24 2.51 9.06 10.65
C PRO A 24 2.33 7.72 11.37
N VAL A 25 2.18 7.75 12.69
CA VAL A 25 1.95 6.58 13.53
C VAL A 25 0.76 6.85 14.45
N ALA A 26 -0.30 6.06 14.29
CA ALA A 26 -1.46 6.10 15.17
C ALA A 26 -1.07 5.74 16.61
N THR A 27 -1.69 6.39 17.59
CA THR A 27 -1.32 6.28 19.02
C THR A 27 -2.24 5.36 19.82
N PHE A 28 -2.88 4.40 19.15
CA PHE A 28 -3.69 3.35 19.77
C PHE A 28 -3.22 1.98 19.32
N ILE A 29 -3.60 0.93 20.07
CA ILE A 29 -3.35 -0.47 19.72
C ILE A 29 -4.68 -1.22 19.70
N ARG A 30 -4.82 -2.17 18.76
CA ARG A 30 -6.01 -3.01 18.62
C ARG A 30 -6.39 -3.75 19.91
N SER A 31 -7.67 -4.05 20.08
CA SER A 31 -8.12 -4.90 21.19
C SER A 31 -7.76 -6.37 20.96
N ALA A 32 -7.95 -7.21 21.97
CA ALA A 32 -7.75 -8.65 21.83
C ALA A 32 -8.74 -9.29 20.84
N GLU A 33 -9.97 -8.76 20.76
CA GLU A 33 -11.00 -9.20 19.82
C GLU A 33 -10.63 -8.86 18.36
N GLU A 34 -9.83 -7.81 18.17
CA GLU A 34 -9.38 -7.30 16.86
C GLU A 34 -7.99 -7.81 16.47
N LEU A 35 -7.41 -8.74 17.25
CA LEU A 35 -6.05 -9.23 17.06
C LEU A 35 -5.82 -9.78 15.64
N ASP A 36 -6.82 -10.50 15.14
CA ASP A 36 -6.82 -11.18 13.85
C ASP A 36 -7.01 -10.25 12.65
N TYR A 37 -7.73 -9.13 12.83
CA TYR A 37 -8.02 -8.15 11.79
C TYR A 37 -8.58 -6.87 12.42
N LEU A 38 -7.97 -5.75 12.09
CA LEU A 38 -8.46 -4.41 12.38
C LEU A 38 -8.47 -3.61 11.08
N GLN A 39 -9.59 -2.93 10.80
CA GLN A 39 -9.72 -2.14 9.57
C GLN A 39 -8.88 -0.84 9.62
N GLU A 40 -8.75 -0.25 10.80
CA GLU A 40 -7.96 0.97 11.02
C GLU A 40 -6.49 0.62 11.33
N PRO A 41 -5.51 1.34 10.79
CA PRO A 41 -4.12 1.07 11.10
C PRO A 41 -3.80 1.50 12.53
N ASP A 42 -3.36 0.55 13.35
CA ASP A 42 -2.93 0.79 14.72
C ASP A 42 -1.39 0.92 14.83
N ILE A 43 -0.89 1.21 16.02
CA ILE A 43 0.55 1.37 16.26
C ILE A 43 1.39 0.15 15.85
N PHE A 44 0.82 -1.07 15.95
CA PHE A 44 1.51 -2.28 15.53
C PHE A 44 1.67 -2.32 14.02
N HIS A 45 0.60 -2.04 13.26
CA HIS A 45 0.68 -1.95 11.80
C HIS A 45 1.76 -0.97 11.34
N GLU A 46 1.82 0.21 11.94
CA GLU A 46 2.75 1.25 11.52
C GLU A 46 4.20 0.96 11.92
N ILE A 47 4.44 0.58 13.18
CA ILE A 47 5.79 0.36 13.70
C ILE A 47 6.36 -0.99 13.24
N PHE A 48 5.57 -2.06 13.26
CA PHE A 48 6.05 -3.38 12.87
C PHE A 48 6.01 -3.57 11.34
N GLY A 49 4.93 -3.12 10.69
CA GLY A 49 4.72 -3.33 9.26
C GLY A 49 5.57 -2.42 8.38
N HIS A 50 5.63 -1.13 8.68
CA HIS A 50 6.23 -0.13 7.76
C HIS A 50 7.61 0.38 8.21
N CYS A 51 7.78 0.70 9.50
CA CYS A 51 8.99 1.37 9.97
C CYS A 51 10.31 0.62 9.71
N PRO A 52 10.40 -0.72 9.73
CA PRO A 52 11.66 -1.41 9.43
C PRO A 52 12.16 -1.12 8.02
N LEU A 53 11.26 -1.09 7.03
CA LEU A 53 11.63 -0.85 5.63
C LEU A 53 11.95 0.63 5.34
N LEU A 54 11.50 1.56 6.18
CA LEU A 54 11.94 2.96 6.09
C LEU A 54 13.44 3.15 6.41
N THR A 55 14.12 2.12 6.93
CA THR A 55 15.59 2.12 7.06
C THR A 55 16.30 1.79 5.74
N ASN A 56 15.59 1.22 4.76
CA ASN A 56 16.10 1.00 3.42
C ASN A 56 15.96 2.29 2.58
N PRO A 57 17.06 2.80 1.98
CA PRO A 57 17.03 4.09 1.28
C PRO A 57 16.14 4.07 0.02
N TRP A 58 15.98 2.93 -0.65
CA TRP A 58 15.14 2.82 -1.85
C TRP A 58 13.66 2.94 -1.51
N PHE A 59 13.24 2.20 -0.48
CA PHE A 59 11.87 2.26 0.03
C PHE A 59 11.56 3.65 0.59
N ALA A 60 12.45 4.21 1.41
CA ALA A 60 12.27 5.54 1.99
C ALA A 60 12.18 6.66 0.94
N GLU A 61 12.98 6.59 -0.13
CA GLU A 61 12.93 7.59 -1.23
C GLU A 61 11.61 7.50 -2.01
N PHE A 62 11.12 6.28 -2.27
CA PHE A 62 9.81 6.09 -2.89
C PHE A 62 8.69 6.64 -2.01
N THR A 63 8.66 6.31 -0.71
CA THR A 63 7.66 6.83 0.24
C THR A 63 7.70 8.36 0.33
N HIS A 64 8.90 8.97 0.35
CA HIS A 64 9.07 10.41 0.35
C HIS A 64 8.56 11.06 -0.95
N THR A 65 8.89 10.47 -2.10
CA THR A 65 8.44 10.93 -3.41
C THR A 65 6.93 10.82 -3.55
N TYR A 66 6.34 9.70 -3.12
CA TYR A 66 4.89 9.53 -3.04
C TYR A 66 4.22 10.65 -2.24
N GLY A 67 4.77 11.01 -1.08
CA GLY A 67 4.32 12.14 -0.27
C GLY A 67 4.29 13.45 -1.05
N LYS A 68 5.40 13.80 -1.73
CA LYS A 68 5.50 15.02 -2.54
C LYS A 68 4.45 15.05 -3.66
N LEU A 69 4.27 13.93 -4.38
CA LEU A 69 3.33 13.84 -5.49
C LEU A 69 1.88 14.02 -5.02
N GLY A 70 1.51 13.39 -3.90
CA GLY A 70 0.17 13.50 -3.33
C GLY A 70 -0.23 14.92 -2.94
N LEU A 71 0.73 15.76 -2.52
CA LEU A 71 0.48 17.17 -2.23
C LEU A 71 0.06 17.97 -3.46
N SER A 72 0.73 17.73 -4.59
CA SER A 72 0.45 18.41 -5.85
C SER A 72 -0.73 17.82 -6.63
N ALA A 73 -1.18 16.62 -6.28
CA ALA A 73 -2.19 15.88 -7.01
C ALA A 73 -3.62 16.35 -6.72
N SER A 74 -4.47 16.35 -7.76
CA SER A 74 -5.93 16.51 -7.62
C SER A 74 -6.56 15.35 -6.84
N LYS A 75 -7.82 15.52 -6.43
CA LYS A 75 -8.57 14.45 -5.74
C LYS A 75 -8.65 13.17 -6.58
N GLU A 76 -8.85 13.29 -7.88
CA GLU A 76 -8.98 12.18 -8.83
C GLU A 76 -7.63 11.48 -9.02
N GLN A 77 -6.55 12.24 -9.16
CA GLN A 77 -5.19 11.72 -9.27
C GLN A 77 -4.77 10.97 -7.99
N ARG A 78 -5.13 11.49 -6.82
CA ARG A 78 -4.89 10.83 -5.53
C ARG A 78 -5.50 9.44 -5.43
N VAL A 79 -6.59 9.14 -6.16
CA VAL A 79 -7.18 7.80 -6.19
C VAL A 79 -6.27 6.80 -6.90
N TYR A 80 -5.60 7.21 -7.98
CA TYR A 80 -4.63 6.35 -8.69
C TYR A 80 -3.34 6.20 -7.88
N LEU A 81 -2.85 7.27 -7.27
CA LEU A 81 -1.73 7.20 -6.33
C LEU A 81 -2.04 6.25 -5.14
N ALA A 82 -3.24 6.31 -4.57
CA ALA A 82 -3.63 5.41 -3.49
C ALA A 82 -3.58 3.93 -3.90
N ARG A 83 -3.93 3.58 -5.14
CA ARG A 83 -3.77 2.22 -5.67
C ARG A 83 -2.30 1.84 -5.81
N LEU A 84 -1.46 2.73 -6.32
CA LEU A 84 -0.03 2.49 -6.40
C LEU A 84 0.54 2.19 -5.00
N TYR A 85 0.17 2.99 -4.00
CA TYR A 85 0.58 2.79 -2.61
C TYR A 85 0.07 1.46 -2.04
N TRP A 86 -1.19 1.13 -2.29
CA TRP A 86 -1.80 -0.13 -1.87
C TRP A 86 -1.08 -1.35 -2.44
N MET A 87 -0.81 -1.34 -3.74
CA MET A 87 -0.17 -2.45 -4.46
C MET A 87 1.34 -2.55 -4.19
N THR A 88 1.92 -1.58 -3.48
CA THR A 88 3.35 -1.55 -3.14
C THR A 88 3.57 -1.54 -1.63
N ILE A 89 3.46 -0.39 -1.00
CA ILE A 89 3.77 -0.18 0.42
C ILE A 89 2.89 -1.01 1.34
N GLU A 90 1.63 -1.25 0.98
CA GLU A 90 0.72 -2.04 1.83
C GLU A 90 0.77 -3.54 1.53
N PHE A 91 0.66 -3.93 0.26
CA PHE A 91 0.50 -5.33 -0.17
C PHE A 91 1.50 -5.78 -1.25
N GLY A 92 2.70 -5.20 -1.25
CA GLY A 92 3.74 -5.56 -2.20
C GLY A 92 4.52 -6.83 -1.83
N LEU A 93 4.83 -7.62 -2.86
CA LEU A 93 5.76 -8.76 -2.78
C LEU A 93 7.03 -8.48 -3.60
N VAL A 94 8.11 -9.17 -3.28
CA VAL A 94 9.38 -9.05 -3.99
C VAL A 94 10.01 -10.42 -4.21
N ASP A 95 10.49 -10.68 -5.41
CA ASP A 95 11.27 -11.87 -5.72
C ASP A 95 12.73 -11.68 -5.29
N THR A 96 13.33 -12.75 -4.78
CA THR A 96 14.73 -12.78 -4.34
C THR A 96 15.37 -14.08 -4.82
N PRO A 97 16.71 -14.20 -4.81
CA PRO A 97 17.37 -15.47 -5.09
C PRO A 97 16.94 -16.62 -4.15
N GLN A 98 16.37 -16.30 -2.99
CA GLN A 98 15.84 -17.26 -2.01
C GLN A 98 14.30 -17.42 -2.11
N GLY A 99 13.74 -17.06 -3.27
CA GLY A 99 12.31 -17.10 -3.56
C GLY A 99 11.58 -15.83 -3.15
N ARG A 100 10.26 -15.82 -3.39
CA ARG A 100 9.39 -14.67 -3.08
C ARG A 100 9.39 -14.33 -1.59
N LYS A 101 9.34 -13.04 -1.29
CA LYS A 101 9.29 -12.44 0.05
C LYS A 101 8.26 -11.30 0.08
N ILE A 102 7.94 -10.88 1.29
CA ILE A 102 6.97 -9.82 1.57
C ILE A 102 7.73 -8.54 1.88
N TYR A 103 7.25 -7.41 1.35
CA TYR A 103 7.68 -6.09 1.81
C TYR A 103 6.51 -5.15 2.15
N GLY A 104 5.28 -5.49 1.77
CA GLY A 104 4.09 -4.71 2.14
C GLY A 104 3.81 -4.75 3.64
N GLY A 105 3.65 -3.58 4.27
CA GLY A 105 3.43 -3.46 5.70
C GLY A 105 2.09 -4.01 6.18
N GLY A 106 1.05 -3.94 5.35
CA GLY A 106 -0.25 -4.58 5.59
C GLY A 106 -0.15 -6.11 5.68
N ILE A 107 0.74 -6.71 4.88
CA ILE A 107 1.01 -8.14 4.95
C ILE A 107 1.88 -8.48 6.17
N LEU A 108 2.97 -7.73 6.39
CA LEU A 108 3.91 -7.97 7.49
C LEU A 108 3.25 -7.87 8.88
N SER A 109 2.21 -7.04 9.00
CA SER A 109 1.46 -6.83 10.26
C SER A 109 0.21 -7.70 10.41
N SER A 110 0.00 -8.68 9.52
CA SER A 110 -1.15 -9.58 9.55
C SER A 110 -0.73 -11.04 9.35
N PRO A 111 -0.88 -11.91 10.38
CA PRO A 111 -0.54 -13.33 10.26
C PRO A 111 -1.30 -14.05 9.13
N LYS A 112 -2.57 -13.70 8.92
CA LYS A 112 -3.42 -14.29 7.88
C LYS A 112 -2.92 -13.92 6.48
N GLU A 113 -2.60 -12.64 6.26
CA GLU A 113 -2.06 -12.16 4.99
C GLU A 113 -0.65 -12.70 4.72
N ALA A 114 0.20 -12.78 5.73
CA ALA A 114 1.56 -13.32 5.57
C ALA A 114 1.57 -14.76 5.04
N LEU A 115 0.65 -15.60 5.51
CA LEU A 115 0.50 -16.98 5.01
C LEU A 115 -0.21 -17.02 3.65
N TYR A 116 -1.28 -16.25 3.48
CA TYR A 116 -2.11 -16.27 2.28
C TYR A 116 -1.38 -15.70 1.05
N SER A 117 -0.71 -14.55 1.20
CA SER A 117 -0.02 -13.84 0.11
C SER A 117 1.11 -14.63 -0.54
N LEU A 118 1.69 -15.62 0.14
CA LEU A 118 2.74 -16.51 -0.40
C LEU A 118 2.21 -17.89 -0.85
N SER A 119 0.91 -18.14 -0.70
CA SER A 119 0.26 -19.38 -1.13
C SER A 119 -0.08 -19.36 -2.62
N ALA A 120 -0.58 -20.47 -3.16
CA ALA A 120 -1.07 -20.55 -4.54
C ALA A 120 -2.53 -20.03 -4.72
N ALA A 121 -3.18 -19.57 -3.64
CA ALA A 121 -4.57 -19.13 -3.68
C ALA A 121 -4.80 -17.77 -4.35
N PRO A 122 -4.01 -16.71 -4.05
CA PRO A 122 -4.12 -15.45 -4.78
C PRO A 122 -3.34 -15.48 -6.10
N GLU A 123 -3.66 -14.54 -6.97
CA GLU A 123 -2.86 -14.28 -8.16
C GLU A 123 -1.60 -13.46 -7.81
N HIS A 124 -0.51 -13.79 -8.48
CA HIS A 124 0.72 -12.99 -8.44
C HIS A 124 1.06 -12.51 -9.84
N GLN A 125 1.19 -11.19 -10.00
CA GLN A 125 1.58 -10.58 -11.27
C GLN A 125 2.93 -9.86 -11.13
N PRO A 126 3.79 -9.88 -12.17
CA PRO A 126 4.93 -8.97 -12.22
C PRO A 126 4.49 -7.53 -12.06
N PHE A 127 5.23 -6.74 -11.28
CA PHE A 127 4.89 -5.35 -11.03
C PHE A 127 5.00 -4.51 -12.30
N ASP A 128 3.89 -3.85 -12.65
CA ASP A 128 3.81 -2.76 -13.60
C ASP A 128 3.06 -1.58 -12.95
N PRO A 129 3.62 -0.37 -12.94
CA PRO A 129 3.01 0.76 -12.22
C PRO A 129 1.67 1.20 -12.83
N LEU A 130 1.49 1.08 -14.15
CA LEU A 130 0.26 1.46 -14.82
C LEU A 130 -0.86 0.46 -14.49
N GLU A 131 -0.57 -0.84 -14.56
CA GLU A 131 -1.54 -1.88 -14.21
C GLU A 131 -1.89 -1.84 -12.71
N ALA A 132 -0.90 -1.63 -11.84
CA ALA A 132 -1.13 -1.42 -10.40
C ALA A 132 -2.08 -0.25 -10.13
N MET A 133 -1.87 0.89 -10.78
CA MET A 133 -2.70 2.09 -10.63
C MET A 133 -4.12 1.94 -11.22
N ARG A 134 -4.33 0.98 -12.12
CA ARG A 134 -5.63 0.71 -12.74
C ARG A 134 -6.39 -0.42 -12.05
N THR A 135 -5.77 -1.12 -11.11
CA THR A 135 -6.33 -2.29 -10.45
C THR A 135 -7.23 -1.89 -9.27
N PRO A 136 -8.53 -2.24 -9.27
CA PRO A 136 -9.39 -2.05 -8.11
C PRO A 136 -8.94 -2.91 -6.93
N TYR A 137 -9.07 -2.40 -5.70
CA TYR A 137 -8.83 -3.13 -4.47
C TYR A 137 -9.98 -2.96 -3.47
N ARG A 138 -10.01 -3.83 -2.45
CA ARG A 138 -10.89 -3.72 -1.29
C ARG A 138 -10.07 -3.92 -0.03
N ILE A 139 -10.37 -3.11 0.98
CA ILE A 139 -9.64 -3.10 2.25
C ILE A 139 -10.11 -4.19 3.22
N ASP A 140 -11.29 -4.76 3.00
CA ASP A 140 -12.01 -5.65 3.92
C ASP A 140 -11.98 -7.13 3.50
N ILE A 141 -11.06 -7.50 2.62
CA ILE A 141 -10.86 -8.88 2.13
C ILE A 141 -9.36 -9.19 2.04
N LEU A 142 -9.01 -10.48 2.04
CA LEU A 142 -7.68 -10.92 1.61
C LEU A 142 -7.48 -10.55 0.14
N GLN A 143 -6.29 -10.06 -0.24
CA GLN A 143 -6.12 -9.50 -1.57
C GLN A 143 -6.13 -10.60 -2.65
N PRO A 144 -6.99 -10.54 -3.66
CA PRO A 144 -7.03 -11.57 -4.71
C PRO A 144 -5.83 -11.50 -5.65
N LEU A 145 -5.07 -10.40 -5.62
CA LEU A 145 -3.94 -10.13 -6.49
C LEU A 145 -2.85 -9.38 -5.71
N TYR A 146 -1.60 -9.82 -5.87
CA TYR A 146 -0.41 -9.10 -5.42
C TYR A 146 0.50 -8.82 -6.61
N PHE A 147 1.10 -7.62 -6.61
CA PHE A 147 2.16 -7.30 -7.53
C PHE A 147 3.53 -7.64 -6.93
N VAL A 148 4.39 -8.20 -7.79
CA VAL A 148 5.68 -8.74 -7.41
C VAL A 148 6.78 -7.94 -8.08
N LEU A 149 7.57 -7.24 -7.27
CA LEU A 149 8.79 -6.59 -7.73
C LEU A 149 9.86 -7.65 -8.03
N PRO A 150 10.68 -7.48 -9.08
CA PRO A 150 11.83 -8.35 -9.30
C PRO A 150 12.98 -8.09 -8.31
N ASP A 151 13.06 -6.88 -7.74
CA ASP A 151 13.91 -6.50 -6.61
C ASP A 151 13.36 -5.24 -5.92
N LEU A 152 13.84 -4.92 -4.72
CA LEU A 152 13.39 -3.71 -4.00
C LEU A 152 13.87 -2.39 -4.66
N LYS A 153 14.95 -2.42 -5.45
CA LYS A 153 15.49 -1.21 -6.11
C LYS A 153 14.51 -0.66 -7.14
N HIS A 154 13.62 -1.48 -7.68
CA HIS A 154 12.56 -1.04 -8.58
C HIS A 154 11.67 0.07 -7.99
N LEU A 155 11.47 0.12 -6.66
CA LEU A 155 10.77 1.25 -6.02
C LEU A 155 11.52 2.56 -6.17
N PHE A 156 12.85 2.52 -5.99
CA PHE A 156 13.70 3.70 -6.19
C PHE A 156 13.69 4.14 -7.66
N ASP A 157 13.80 3.19 -8.59
CA ASP A 157 13.78 3.48 -10.03
C ASP A 157 12.43 4.07 -10.46
N LEU A 158 11.33 3.57 -9.91
CA LEU A 158 10.01 4.16 -10.11
C LEU A 158 9.91 5.58 -9.55
N ALA A 159 10.52 5.86 -8.39
CA ALA A 159 10.54 7.21 -7.81
C ALA A 159 11.29 8.23 -8.68
N GLN A 160 12.14 7.79 -9.61
CA GLN A 160 12.83 8.65 -10.58
C GLN A 160 12.05 8.84 -11.89
N GLN A 161 10.93 8.14 -12.08
CA GLN A 161 10.10 8.24 -13.28
C GLN A 161 9.01 9.32 -13.11
N ASP A 162 8.40 9.70 -14.23
CA ASP A 162 7.23 10.58 -14.21
C ASP A 162 5.96 9.81 -13.84
N ILE A 163 5.79 9.57 -12.55
CA ILE A 163 4.61 8.89 -11.99
C ILE A 163 3.33 9.64 -12.34
N MET A 164 3.36 10.98 -12.45
CA MET A 164 2.15 11.75 -12.75
C MET A 164 1.72 11.62 -14.21
N ALA A 165 2.66 11.45 -15.14
CA ALA A 165 2.34 11.06 -16.52
C ALA A 165 1.66 9.68 -16.55
N LEU A 166 2.16 8.71 -15.78
CA LEU A 166 1.53 7.38 -15.65
C LEU A 166 0.13 7.45 -15.03
N VAL A 167 -0.08 8.31 -14.03
CA VAL A 167 -1.42 8.60 -13.49
C VAL A 167 -2.34 9.14 -14.58
N GLY A 168 -1.87 10.10 -15.38
CA GLY A 168 -2.64 10.64 -16.51
C GLY A 168 -3.03 9.57 -17.53
N GLN A 169 -2.09 8.68 -17.88
CA GLN A 169 -2.35 7.55 -18.75
C GLN A 169 -3.36 6.55 -18.14
N GLY A 170 -3.22 6.23 -16.86
CA GLY A 170 -4.15 5.36 -16.13
C GLY A 170 -5.58 5.93 -16.11
N MET A 171 -5.71 7.24 -15.93
CA MET A 171 -6.99 7.93 -16.00
C MET A 171 -7.64 7.85 -17.38
N GLN A 172 -6.86 7.96 -18.46
CA GLN A 172 -7.36 7.84 -19.84
C GLN A 172 -7.80 6.42 -20.17
N LEU A 173 -7.07 5.41 -19.70
CA LEU A 173 -7.37 4.00 -19.95
C LEU A 173 -8.48 3.44 -19.05
N GLY A 174 -8.78 4.10 -17.93
CA GLY A 174 -9.75 3.65 -16.95
C GLY A 174 -9.30 2.43 -16.15
N LEU A 175 -10.14 2.02 -15.19
CA LEU A 175 -9.85 0.91 -14.28
C LEU A 175 -10.13 -0.45 -14.93
N HIS A 176 -9.39 -1.47 -14.49
CA HIS A 176 -9.73 -2.85 -14.80
C HIS A 176 -11.03 -3.28 -14.09
N ALA A 177 -11.58 -4.41 -14.54
CA ALA A 177 -12.65 -5.08 -13.81
C ALA A 177 -12.14 -5.55 -12.43
N PRO A 178 -12.92 -5.41 -11.34
CA PRO A 178 -12.54 -5.94 -10.03
C PRO A 178 -12.39 -7.47 -10.06
N LYS A 179 -11.36 -7.98 -9.38
CA LYS A 179 -11.14 -9.43 -9.18
C LYS A 179 -11.84 -9.98 -7.93
N PHE A 180 -12.78 -9.21 -7.37
CA PHE A 180 -13.53 -9.57 -6.17
C PHE A 180 -15.02 -9.28 -6.38
N PRO A 181 -15.91 -10.02 -5.69
CA PRO A 181 -17.34 -9.75 -5.76
C PRO A 181 -17.67 -8.37 -5.18
N PRO A 182 -18.78 -7.74 -5.62
CA PRO A 182 -19.31 -6.54 -4.98
C PRO A 182 -19.55 -6.78 -3.49
N LYS A 183 -19.55 -5.71 -2.68
CA LYS A 183 -20.04 -5.80 -1.29
C LYS A 183 -21.46 -6.35 -1.31
N THR A 184 -21.68 -7.52 -0.72
CA THR A 184 -23.02 -7.96 -0.36
C THR A 184 -23.59 -6.92 0.60
N LYS A 185 -24.74 -6.33 0.26
CA LYS A 185 -25.49 -5.52 1.22
C LYS A 185 -25.91 -6.48 2.34
N SER A 186 -25.17 -6.49 3.44
CA SER A 186 -25.64 -7.13 4.65
C SER A 186 -26.95 -6.43 5.02
N HIS A 187 -28.05 -7.19 4.99
CA HIS A 187 -29.26 -6.80 5.71
C HIS A 187 -28.85 -6.72 7.17
N ALA A 188 -28.77 -5.51 7.70
CA ALA A 188 -28.81 -5.30 9.14
C ALA A 188 -30.11 -5.93 9.63
N ALA A 189 -29.98 -7.04 10.35
CA ALA A 189 -30.99 -7.56 11.25
C ALA A 189 -30.69 -7.00 12.65
#